data_AF-A0A957Q5Y7-F1
#
_entry.id   AF-A0A957Q5Y7-F1
#
_cell.length_a   1.000
_cell.length_b   1.000
_cell.length_c   1.000
_cell.angle_alpha   90.00
_cell.angle_beta   90.00
_cell.angle_gamma   90.00
#
_symmetry.space_group_name_H-M   'P 1'
#
loop_
_entity.id
_entity.type
_entity.pdbx_description
1 polymer ?
#
loop_
_entity_poly.entity_id
_entity_poly.type
_entity_poly.pdbx_seq_one_letter_code
_entity_poly.pdbx_strand_id
1 'polypeptide(L)'
;MRNLAVMTSGGDAPGMNAALRAVVRTALSHGVDVYAIHEGYQGLVDGGQRITKMASTDVGGIIHQGGTIIGTARCAQFRTWEGRLQAAKNLLERDIDGLVVIGGDGSLTGANLLREEWPALVSHLVEIGEFDAERAARHPTLNLVGLVGSIDNDMFGTEMTIGADTALHRIVEAIDAIISTAASHQRTFVVEVMGRNCGYLALMSAVATGANWVLIPECPPTTDNWEDEMCAALSAGRAAGRRSSTVVVAEGARDRNGNPITAAYIKEVLETRTGQDTRVTILGHVQRGGSPSAYERIMASIVGNAATESLIASSPSEAELIGIRQYSVTSSPLMACVEKTHHVAELIRQQRFDEAMALRGGNFAETYDLLQTLTRAHPRQLAPDEKQLRILMLHCGAVAPGMNTALRAAVRFGLDAGHRVFATYNGFEGLEEGKIIEMDWTSVSGWVSRGGAEMGTSRHIPAQRDLYAVAKQLSSQSIDAMIIIGGWDGYVAAQSFLNEREKYPALRIPIVCVPATISNNLPGTEVSIGADTALNSIVQNVDKIKESAVANRRCFVVEVMGGDCGYLALMSGIAAGAERVYLPEEGVTLAALQHDVQLLIEEFKDNKRLGLMIR
;
A
#
# COMPACT_ATOMS: atom_id res chain seq x y z
N MET A 1 -28.04 11.68 -14.83
CA MET A 1 -26.71 11.97 -15.41
C MET A 1 -26.75 11.64 -16.89
N ARG A 2 -26.31 12.54 -17.76
CA ARG A 2 -26.24 12.27 -19.21
C ARG A 2 -24.86 11.77 -19.58
N ASN A 3 -23.85 12.60 -19.34
CA ASN A 3 -22.47 12.32 -19.70
C ASN A 3 -21.56 12.59 -18.51
N LEU A 4 -20.55 11.73 -18.37
CA LEU A 4 -19.54 11.81 -17.32
C LEU A 4 -18.21 12.25 -17.92
N ALA A 5 -17.42 13.02 -17.19
CA ALA A 5 -16.03 13.27 -17.52
C ALA A 5 -15.09 12.81 -16.40
N VAL A 6 -13.90 12.39 -16.79
CA VAL A 6 -12.81 12.00 -15.88
C VAL A 6 -11.55 12.79 -16.22
N MET A 7 -10.88 13.31 -15.20
CA MET A 7 -9.60 14.00 -15.35
C MET A 7 -8.60 13.53 -14.30
N THR A 8 -7.31 13.56 -14.66
CA THR A 8 -6.21 13.48 -13.70
C THR A 8 -5.58 14.85 -13.52
N SER A 9 -5.33 15.26 -12.27
CA SER A 9 -4.80 16.59 -11.97
C SER A 9 -3.85 16.54 -10.77
N GLY A 10 -2.86 17.44 -10.77
CA GLY A 10 -1.81 17.47 -9.75
C GLY A 10 -0.59 16.64 -10.14
N GLY A 11 0.17 16.18 -9.14
CA GLY A 11 1.27 15.24 -9.36
C GLY A 11 0.73 13.88 -9.78
N ASP A 12 1.34 13.27 -10.78
CA ASP A 12 1.00 11.91 -11.18
C ASP A 12 1.40 10.91 -10.10
N ALA A 13 0.65 9.81 -10.04
CA ALA A 13 0.89 8.73 -9.11
C ALA A 13 0.59 7.38 -9.79
N PRO A 14 1.39 6.33 -9.55
CA PRO A 14 1.11 5.01 -10.11
C PRO A 14 -0.29 4.53 -9.69
N GLY A 15 -1.08 4.03 -10.63
CA GLY A 15 -2.44 3.56 -10.35
C GLY A 15 -3.53 4.50 -10.87
N MET A 16 -3.22 5.75 -11.22
CA MET A 16 -4.18 6.67 -11.84
C MET A 16 -4.81 6.07 -13.11
N ASN A 17 -4.02 5.37 -13.93
CA ASN A 17 -4.52 4.65 -15.11
C ASN A 17 -5.49 3.51 -14.77
N ALA A 18 -5.30 2.83 -13.64
CA ALA A 18 -6.21 1.77 -13.19
C ALA A 18 -7.55 2.36 -12.73
N ALA A 19 -7.53 3.47 -12.00
CA ALA A 19 -8.73 4.21 -11.63
C ALA A 19 -9.46 4.77 -12.86
N LEU A 20 -8.74 5.43 -13.78
CA LEU A 20 -9.27 5.91 -15.06
C LEU A 20 -9.95 4.78 -15.84
N ARG A 21 -9.28 3.63 -15.96
CA ARG A 21 -9.82 2.45 -16.65
C ARG A 21 -11.12 1.98 -16.01
N ALA A 22 -11.17 1.90 -14.68
CA ALA A 22 -12.37 1.48 -13.98
C ALA A 22 -13.52 2.46 -14.18
N VAL A 23 -13.26 3.77 -14.08
CA VAL A 23 -14.28 4.80 -14.31
C VAL A 23 -14.87 4.69 -15.71
N VAL A 24 -14.02 4.62 -16.74
CA VAL A 24 -14.47 4.51 -18.14
C VAL A 24 -15.29 3.24 -18.36
N ARG A 25 -14.82 2.09 -17.88
CA ARG A 25 -15.52 0.81 -18.10
C ARG A 25 -16.84 0.72 -17.34
N THR A 26 -16.90 1.23 -16.12
CA THR A 26 -18.10 1.22 -15.28
C THR A 26 -19.17 2.17 -15.82
N ALA A 27 -18.78 3.34 -16.33
CA ALA A 27 -19.72 4.26 -16.96
C ALA A 27 -20.34 3.63 -18.23
N LEU A 28 -19.50 3.05 -19.09
CA LEU A 28 -19.95 2.40 -20.33
C LEU A 28 -20.84 1.19 -20.06
N SER A 29 -20.60 0.41 -19.01
CA SER A 29 -21.46 -0.73 -18.64
C SER A 29 -22.86 -0.30 -18.21
N HIS A 30 -23.01 0.93 -17.71
CA HIS A 30 -24.29 1.56 -17.37
C HIS A 30 -24.93 2.31 -18.56
N GLY A 31 -24.33 2.25 -19.76
CA GLY A 31 -24.80 2.99 -20.92
C GLY A 31 -24.60 4.51 -20.80
N VAL A 32 -23.71 4.96 -19.91
CA VAL A 32 -23.35 6.37 -19.73
C VAL A 32 -22.14 6.70 -20.59
N ASP A 33 -22.25 7.76 -21.40
CA ASP A 33 -21.13 8.25 -22.19
C ASP A 33 -20.08 8.90 -21.28
N VAL A 34 -18.82 8.56 -21.50
CA VAL A 34 -17.68 9.05 -20.70
C VAL A 34 -16.67 9.78 -21.57
N TYR A 35 -16.15 10.89 -21.03
CA TYR A 35 -15.16 11.76 -21.68
C TYR A 35 -13.89 11.84 -20.84
N ALA A 36 -12.73 11.72 -21.48
CA ALA A 36 -11.44 12.03 -20.86
C ALA A 36 -11.11 13.51 -21.07
N ILE A 37 -10.72 14.18 -19.99
CA ILE A 37 -10.16 15.54 -20.02
C ILE A 37 -8.65 15.41 -19.94
N HIS A 38 -7.98 15.78 -21.03
CA HIS A 38 -6.53 15.72 -21.14
C HIS A 38 -5.85 16.88 -20.43
N GLU A 39 -4.65 16.68 -19.88
CA GLU A 39 -3.85 17.72 -19.21
C GLU A 39 -4.57 18.39 -18.01
N GLY A 40 -5.48 17.67 -17.36
CA GLY A 40 -6.21 18.12 -16.18
C GLY A 40 -6.99 19.42 -16.42
N TYR A 41 -6.85 20.39 -15.51
CA TYR A 41 -7.56 21.67 -15.62
C TYR A 41 -7.19 22.47 -16.86
N GLN A 42 -5.99 22.30 -17.41
CA GLN A 42 -5.61 23.02 -18.61
C GLN A 42 -6.47 22.58 -19.80
N GLY A 43 -6.62 21.28 -20.03
CA GLY A 43 -7.49 20.81 -21.10
C GLY A 43 -8.97 21.01 -20.83
N LEU A 44 -9.38 21.11 -19.55
CA LEU A 44 -10.74 21.52 -19.20
C LEU A 44 -11.03 22.96 -19.68
N VAL A 45 -10.08 23.89 -19.51
CA VAL A 45 -10.20 25.28 -19.97
C VAL A 45 -10.04 25.38 -21.49
N ASP A 46 -9.08 24.65 -22.08
CA ASP A 46 -8.84 24.67 -23.52
C ASP A 46 -10.02 24.10 -24.33
N GLY A 47 -10.71 23.09 -23.79
CA GLY A 47 -11.85 22.45 -24.43
C GLY A 47 -11.50 21.74 -25.74
N GLY A 48 -12.47 21.67 -26.67
CA GLY A 48 -12.25 21.13 -28.01
C GLY A 48 -11.65 19.71 -28.02
N GLN A 49 -10.49 19.54 -28.65
CA GLN A 49 -9.82 18.24 -28.76
C GLN A 49 -9.23 17.73 -27.44
N ARG A 50 -9.20 18.55 -26.38
CA ARG A 50 -8.76 18.14 -25.04
C ARG A 50 -9.84 17.44 -24.22
N ILE A 51 -11.08 17.39 -24.70
CA ILE A 51 -12.18 16.64 -24.06
C ILE A 51 -12.72 15.63 -25.06
N THR A 52 -12.25 14.39 -24.95
CA THR A 52 -12.48 13.32 -25.93
C THR A 52 -13.41 12.25 -25.38
N LYS A 53 -14.41 11.84 -26.17
CA LYS A 53 -15.27 10.71 -25.83
C LYS A 53 -14.44 9.41 -25.82
N MET A 54 -14.63 8.58 -24.81
CA MET A 54 -13.87 7.36 -24.59
C MET A 54 -14.69 6.11 -24.94
N ALA A 55 -14.04 5.12 -25.52
CA ALA A 55 -14.54 3.75 -25.71
C ALA A 55 -13.80 2.78 -24.77
N SER A 56 -14.38 1.58 -24.57
CA SER A 56 -13.78 0.53 -23.71
C SER A 56 -12.37 0.10 -24.16
N THR A 57 -12.09 0.23 -25.45
CA THR A 57 -10.79 -0.05 -26.07
C THR A 57 -9.71 0.99 -25.73
N ASP A 58 -10.10 2.23 -25.47
CA ASP A 58 -9.15 3.34 -25.22
C ASP A 58 -8.44 3.21 -23.87
N VAL A 59 -9.07 2.49 -22.94
CA VAL A 59 -8.49 2.11 -21.65
C VAL A 59 -8.05 0.63 -21.62
N GLY A 60 -7.92 0.02 -22.80
CA GLY A 60 -7.35 -1.32 -22.97
C GLY A 60 -5.85 -1.29 -22.72
N GLY A 61 -5.34 -2.20 -21.88
CA GLY A 61 -3.91 -2.37 -21.67
C GLY A 61 -3.21 -1.27 -20.86
N ILE A 62 -3.92 -0.33 -20.24
CA ILE A 62 -3.28 0.76 -19.48
C ILE A 62 -3.07 0.44 -17.99
N ILE A 63 -3.65 -0.65 -17.47
CA ILE A 63 -3.66 -0.97 -16.03
C ILE A 63 -2.27 -1.12 -15.40
N HIS A 64 -1.27 -1.50 -16.19
CA HIS A 64 0.11 -1.71 -15.75
C HIS A 64 1.02 -0.49 -15.99
N GLN A 65 0.51 0.54 -16.67
CA GLN A 65 1.27 1.73 -17.03
C GLN A 65 1.30 2.70 -15.84
N GLY A 66 2.50 3.18 -15.51
CA GLY A 66 2.68 4.27 -14.54
C GLY A 66 2.16 5.61 -15.07
N GLY A 67 2.12 6.62 -14.19
CA GLY A 67 1.63 7.96 -14.52
C GLY A 67 0.15 7.99 -14.92
N THR A 68 -0.19 8.88 -15.85
CA THR A 68 -1.54 9.04 -16.41
C THR A 68 -1.48 9.18 -17.94
N ILE A 69 -2.27 8.37 -18.66
CA ILE A 69 -2.35 8.40 -20.12
C ILE A 69 -3.10 9.63 -20.66
N ILE A 70 -3.85 10.32 -19.82
CA ILE A 70 -4.58 11.55 -20.18
C ILE A 70 -3.81 12.81 -19.72
N GLY A 71 -2.61 12.66 -19.17
CA GLY A 71 -1.76 13.78 -18.78
C GLY A 71 -2.28 14.58 -17.57
N THR A 72 -1.47 15.52 -17.12
CA THR A 72 -1.79 16.43 -16.02
C THR A 72 -0.95 17.69 -16.15
N ALA A 73 -1.57 18.86 -16.10
CA ALA A 73 -0.88 20.14 -16.19
C ALA A 73 -1.36 21.12 -15.14
N ARG A 74 -0.46 22.03 -14.74
CA ARG A 74 -0.82 23.18 -13.91
C ARG A 74 -1.59 24.17 -14.76
N CYS A 75 -2.74 24.64 -14.28
CA CYS A 75 -3.55 25.63 -14.97
C CYS A 75 -3.66 26.91 -14.14
N ALA A 76 -3.03 28.00 -14.61
CA ALA A 76 -3.16 29.31 -13.97
C ALA A 76 -4.52 29.95 -14.27
N GLN A 77 -5.05 29.77 -15.49
CA GLN A 77 -6.31 30.35 -15.94
C GLN A 77 -7.49 29.85 -15.10
N PHE A 78 -7.51 28.57 -14.72
CA PHE A 78 -8.59 28.00 -13.89
C PHE A 78 -8.69 28.64 -12.49
N ARG A 79 -7.67 29.38 -12.04
CA ARG A 79 -7.74 30.16 -10.79
C ARG A 79 -8.61 31.40 -10.92
N THR A 80 -8.88 31.88 -12.14
CA THR A 80 -9.76 33.04 -12.38
C THR A 80 -11.19 32.59 -12.67
N TRP A 81 -12.14 33.49 -12.44
CA TRP A 81 -13.55 33.25 -12.75
C TRP A 81 -13.75 32.98 -14.24
N GLU A 82 -13.06 33.70 -15.11
CA GLU A 82 -13.14 33.57 -16.57
C GLU A 82 -12.65 32.18 -17.03
N GLY A 83 -11.57 31.66 -16.43
CA GLY A 83 -11.11 30.30 -16.72
C GLY A 83 -12.14 29.24 -16.30
N ARG A 84 -12.78 29.41 -15.15
CA ARG A 84 -13.85 28.50 -14.69
C ARG A 84 -15.13 28.62 -15.51
N LEU A 85 -15.45 29.83 -15.99
CA LEU A 85 -16.54 30.08 -16.92
C LEU A 85 -16.32 29.35 -18.25
N GLN A 86 -15.10 29.42 -18.78
CA GLN A 86 -14.73 28.69 -19.99
C GLN A 86 -14.77 27.17 -19.77
N ALA A 87 -14.29 26.68 -18.63
CA ALA A 87 -14.39 25.27 -18.24
C ALA A 87 -15.85 24.78 -18.19
N ALA A 88 -16.74 25.54 -17.53
CA ALA A 88 -18.16 25.22 -17.46
C ALA A 88 -18.80 25.18 -18.86
N LYS A 89 -18.49 26.16 -19.72
CA LYS A 89 -18.93 26.17 -21.12
C LYS A 89 -18.51 24.90 -21.86
N ASN A 90 -17.24 24.50 -21.76
CA ASN A 90 -16.70 23.34 -22.48
C ASN A 90 -17.35 22.01 -22.05
N LEU A 91 -17.74 21.88 -20.77
CA LEU A 91 -18.49 20.74 -20.23
C LEU A 91 -19.94 20.74 -20.74
N LEU A 92 -20.60 21.89 -20.67
CA LEU A 92 -21.99 22.08 -21.13
C LEU A 92 -22.15 21.82 -22.63
N GLU A 93 -21.17 22.22 -23.45
CA GLU A 93 -21.15 21.93 -24.89
C GLU A 93 -21.27 20.44 -25.21
N ARG A 94 -20.76 19.59 -24.30
CA ARG A 94 -20.81 18.12 -24.39
C ARG A 94 -21.88 17.50 -23.50
N ASP A 95 -22.79 18.30 -22.93
CA ASP A 95 -23.83 17.85 -22.01
C ASP A 95 -23.27 17.02 -20.83
N ILE A 96 -22.08 17.39 -20.31
CA ILE A 96 -21.43 16.75 -19.16
C ILE A 96 -21.92 17.39 -17.85
N ASP A 97 -22.52 16.58 -16.98
CA ASP A 97 -23.05 16.95 -15.67
C ASP A 97 -22.45 16.12 -14.52
N GLY A 98 -21.63 15.11 -14.83
CA GLY A 98 -20.86 14.34 -13.85
C GLY A 98 -19.36 14.48 -14.05
N LEU A 99 -18.62 14.72 -12.97
CA LEU A 99 -17.17 14.87 -13.01
C LEU A 99 -16.50 13.97 -11.97
N VAL A 100 -15.58 13.13 -12.42
CA VAL A 100 -14.65 12.36 -11.59
C VAL A 100 -13.27 13.00 -11.67
N VAL A 101 -12.70 13.39 -10.52
CA VAL A 101 -11.36 13.98 -10.45
C VAL A 101 -10.43 13.05 -9.68
N ILE A 102 -9.36 12.61 -10.34
CA ILE A 102 -8.30 11.81 -9.74
C ILE A 102 -7.10 12.72 -9.49
N GLY A 103 -6.77 12.99 -8.23
CA GLY A 103 -5.66 13.89 -7.91
C GLY A 103 -5.46 14.15 -6.42
N GLY A 104 -4.56 15.08 -6.11
CA GLY A 104 -4.28 15.51 -4.75
C GLY A 104 -5.35 16.44 -4.17
N ASP A 105 -5.18 16.80 -2.89
CA ASP A 105 -6.07 17.70 -2.14
C ASP A 105 -6.34 19.03 -2.87
N GLY A 106 -5.31 19.66 -3.45
CA GLY A 106 -5.45 20.92 -4.19
C GLY A 106 -6.31 20.78 -5.45
N SER A 107 -6.21 19.64 -6.15
CA SER A 107 -7.03 19.36 -7.33
C SER A 107 -8.49 19.11 -6.93
N LEU A 108 -8.73 18.39 -5.85
CA LEU A 108 -10.08 18.14 -5.33
C LEU A 108 -10.76 19.42 -4.82
N THR A 109 -10.01 20.30 -4.17
CA THR A 109 -10.48 21.62 -3.72
C THR A 109 -10.92 22.48 -4.92
N GLY A 110 -10.11 22.52 -5.99
CA GLY A 110 -10.45 23.26 -7.20
C GLY A 110 -11.70 22.71 -7.90
N ALA A 111 -11.93 21.39 -7.82
CA ALA A 111 -13.10 20.76 -8.41
C ALA A 111 -14.37 21.12 -7.65
N ASN A 112 -14.30 21.13 -6.31
CA ASN A 112 -15.43 21.52 -5.48
C ASN A 112 -15.78 23.01 -5.68
N LEU A 113 -14.78 23.88 -5.83
CA LEU A 113 -15.01 25.29 -6.16
C LEU A 113 -15.79 25.46 -7.48
N LEU A 114 -15.42 24.72 -8.53
CA LEU A 114 -16.15 24.74 -9.80
C LEU A 114 -17.60 24.26 -9.64
N ARG A 115 -17.81 23.21 -8.82
CA ARG A 115 -19.16 22.70 -8.50
C ARG A 115 -20.00 23.72 -7.75
N GLU A 116 -19.44 24.41 -6.76
CA GLU A 116 -20.14 25.43 -5.98
C GLU A 116 -20.50 26.65 -6.82
N GLU A 117 -19.58 27.11 -7.67
CA GLU A 117 -19.81 28.24 -8.58
C GLU A 117 -20.69 27.86 -9.79
N TRP A 118 -20.93 26.56 -10.03
CA TRP A 118 -21.61 26.06 -11.23
C TRP A 118 -22.92 26.80 -11.56
N PRO A 119 -23.89 26.95 -10.64
CA PRO A 119 -25.16 27.59 -10.98
C PRO A 119 -24.99 29.05 -11.43
N ALA A 120 -24.03 29.78 -10.83
CA ALA A 120 -23.72 31.15 -11.18
C ALA A 120 -22.98 31.24 -12.53
N LEU A 121 -22.05 30.32 -12.80
CA LEU A 121 -21.35 30.23 -14.08
C LEU A 121 -22.33 29.92 -15.22
N VAL A 122 -23.22 28.95 -15.04
CA VAL A 122 -24.23 28.59 -16.04
C VAL A 122 -25.20 29.74 -16.29
N SER A 123 -25.68 30.40 -15.24
CA SER A 123 -26.56 31.57 -15.38
C SER A 123 -25.87 32.69 -16.16
N HIS A 124 -24.61 32.97 -15.85
CA HIS A 124 -23.84 33.99 -16.55
C HIS A 124 -23.62 33.66 -18.03
N LEU A 125 -23.35 32.40 -18.39
CA LEU A 125 -23.22 31.96 -19.79
C LEU A 125 -24.50 32.20 -20.60
N VAL A 126 -25.67 32.02 -19.97
CA VAL A 126 -26.97 32.32 -20.59
C VAL A 126 -27.18 33.82 -20.73
N GLU A 127 -26.84 34.62 -19.71
CA GLU A 127 -26.98 36.08 -19.74
C GLU A 127 -26.15 36.74 -20.85
N ILE A 128 -24.92 36.28 -21.07
CA ILE A 128 -24.04 36.79 -22.13
C ILE A 128 -24.34 36.20 -23.51
N GLY A 129 -25.33 35.29 -23.61
CA GLY A 129 -25.75 34.68 -24.87
C GLY A 129 -24.79 33.62 -25.43
N GLU A 130 -23.85 33.13 -24.61
CA GLU A 130 -22.85 32.12 -25.00
C GLU A 130 -23.38 30.68 -24.85
N PHE A 131 -24.50 30.49 -24.15
CA PHE A 131 -25.15 29.18 -24.00
C PHE A 131 -26.68 29.29 -23.98
N ASP A 132 -27.33 28.24 -24.49
CA ASP A 132 -28.79 28.19 -24.61
C ASP A 132 -29.48 27.94 -23.25
N ALA A 133 -30.55 28.67 -22.96
CA ALA A 133 -31.26 28.61 -21.70
C ALA A 133 -31.98 27.26 -21.47
N GLU A 134 -32.52 26.64 -22.53
CA GLU A 134 -33.19 25.35 -22.42
C GLU A 134 -32.17 24.24 -22.13
N ARG A 135 -31.01 24.26 -22.81
CA ARG A 135 -29.90 23.34 -22.52
C ARG A 135 -29.33 23.56 -21.13
N ALA A 136 -29.14 24.81 -20.70
CA ALA A 136 -28.66 25.15 -19.36
C ALA A 136 -29.56 24.59 -18.26
N ALA A 137 -30.89 24.67 -18.43
CA ALA A 137 -31.86 24.14 -17.48
C ALA A 137 -31.77 22.62 -17.27
N ARG A 138 -31.16 21.88 -18.20
CA ARG A 138 -30.91 20.43 -18.06
C ARG A 138 -29.70 20.10 -17.19
N HIS A 139 -28.84 21.09 -16.92
CA HIS A 139 -27.57 20.94 -16.20
C HIS A 139 -27.49 21.91 -15.00
N PRO A 140 -28.46 21.89 -14.07
CA PRO A 140 -28.54 22.87 -12.97
C PRO A 140 -27.41 22.72 -11.95
N THR A 141 -26.79 21.54 -11.88
CA THR A 141 -25.76 21.19 -10.90
C THR A 141 -24.68 20.35 -11.55
N LEU A 142 -23.44 20.53 -11.11
CA LEU A 142 -22.33 19.63 -11.42
C LEU A 142 -22.18 18.61 -10.30
N ASN A 143 -22.32 17.33 -10.62
CA ASN A 143 -22.05 16.26 -9.66
C ASN A 143 -20.55 15.95 -9.67
N LEU A 144 -19.96 15.83 -8.48
CA LEU A 144 -18.52 15.68 -8.31
C LEU A 144 -18.21 14.51 -7.38
N VAL A 145 -17.34 13.61 -7.86
CA VAL A 145 -16.68 12.60 -7.02
C VAL A 145 -15.17 12.73 -7.15
N GLY A 146 -14.50 12.76 -6.00
CA GLY A 146 -13.05 12.83 -5.86
C GLY A 146 -12.42 11.47 -5.58
N LEU A 147 -11.32 11.18 -6.27
CA LEU A 147 -10.40 10.08 -5.99
C LEU A 147 -9.03 10.64 -5.66
N VAL A 148 -8.41 10.15 -4.60
CA VAL A 148 -7.14 10.69 -4.12
C VAL A 148 -5.96 10.02 -4.82
N GLY A 149 -5.37 10.71 -5.79
CA GLY A 149 -4.12 10.31 -6.45
C GLY A 149 -2.93 11.06 -5.88
N SER A 150 -2.14 10.38 -5.02
CA SER A 150 -0.97 10.94 -4.36
C SER A 150 -0.06 9.82 -3.88
N ILE A 151 1.25 10.00 -3.97
CA ILE A 151 2.22 9.09 -3.36
C ILE A 151 2.42 9.37 -1.85
N ASP A 152 2.04 10.56 -1.39
CA ASP A 152 2.40 11.08 -0.07
C ASP A 152 1.61 10.40 1.07
N ASN A 153 0.49 9.74 0.75
CA ASN A 153 -0.50 9.19 1.68
C ASN A 153 -0.94 10.17 2.77
N ASP A 154 -1.16 11.42 2.38
CA ASP A 154 -1.33 12.54 3.31
C ASP A 154 -2.78 13.01 3.47
N MET A 155 -3.74 12.32 2.86
CA MET A 155 -5.13 12.77 2.74
C MET A 155 -6.09 12.01 3.67
N PHE A 156 -6.87 12.76 4.46
CA PHE A 156 -7.99 12.21 5.22
C PHE A 156 -9.09 11.64 4.33
N GLY A 157 -9.86 10.71 4.88
CA GLY A 157 -10.94 10.05 4.16
C GLY A 157 -10.55 8.64 3.72
N THR A 158 -9.29 8.42 3.38
CA THR A 158 -8.74 7.12 2.95
C THR A 158 -7.53 6.71 3.79
N GLU A 159 -7.33 5.41 4.01
CA GLU A 159 -6.12 4.86 4.65
C GLU A 159 -4.94 4.75 3.69
N MET A 160 -5.23 4.59 2.40
CA MET A 160 -4.23 4.54 1.33
C MET A 160 -4.67 5.42 0.17
N THR A 161 -3.80 6.32 -0.28
CA THR A 161 -3.98 7.10 -1.51
C THR A 161 -3.45 6.35 -2.73
N ILE A 162 -4.03 6.63 -3.91
CA ILE A 162 -3.61 6.00 -5.15
C ILE A 162 -2.16 6.40 -5.46
N GLY A 163 -1.26 5.42 -5.38
CA GLY A 163 0.16 5.47 -5.72
C GLY A 163 1.12 5.36 -4.54
N ALA A 164 0.63 5.46 -3.31
CA ALA A 164 1.47 5.40 -2.11
C ALA A 164 2.16 4.04 -1.93
N ASP A 165 1.46 2.94 -2.20
CA ASP A 165 2.03 1.60 -2.08
C ASP A 165 3.11 1.35 -3.14
N THR A 166 2.86 1.79 -4.37
CA THR A 166 3.88 1.69 -5.44
C THR A 166 5.11 2.54 -5.13
N ALA A 167 4.93 3.76 -4.61
CA ALA A 167 6.04 4.61 -4.18
C ALA A 167 6.86 3.95 -3.07
N LEU A 168 6.21 3.33 -2.10
CA LEU A 168 6.87 2.54 -1.05
C LEU A 168 7.71 1.40 -1.66
N HIS A 169 7.18 0.65 -2.63
CA HIS A 169 7.95 -0.37 -3.34
C HIS A 169 9.21 0.20 -4.01
N ARG A 170 9.11 1.37 -4.67
CA ARG A 170 10.27 2.02 -5.30
C ARG A 170 11.34 2.40 -4.27
N ILE A 171 10.92 2.88 -3.09
CA ILE A 171 11.82 3.26 -2.00
C ILE A 171 12.52 2.02 -1.43
N VAL A 172 11.76 0.95 -1.13
CA VAL A 172 12.30 -0.30 -0.59
C VAL A 172 13.30 -0.92 -1.56
N GLU A 173 12.98 -1.01 -2.84
CA GLU A 173 13.90 -1.53 -3.86
C GLU A 173 15.21 -0.73 -3.95
N ALA A 174 15.12 0.61 -3.88
CA ALA A 174 16.29 1.46 -3.90
C ALA A 174 17.15 1.28 -2.64
N ILE A 175 16.53 1.21 -1.46
CA ILE A 175 17.24 1.00 -0.19
C ILE A 175 17.88 -0.39 -0.17
N ASP A 176 17.19 -1.44 -0.60
CA ASP A 176 17.77 -2.80 -0.67
C ASP A 176 18.98 -2.86 -1.61
N ALA A 177 18.90 -2.18 -2.76
CA ALA A 177 20.04 -2.04 -3.67
C ALA A 177 21.22 -1.30 -2.99
N ILE A 178 20.95 -0.25 -2.23
CA ILE A 178 21.96 0.49 -1.46
C ILE A 178 22.57 -0.35 -0.33
N ILE A 179 21.76 -1.10 0.42
CA ILE A 179 22.20 -1.94 1.55
C ILE A 179 23.25 -2.96 1.07
N SER A 180 23.06 -3.52 -0.13
CA SER A 180 24.00 -4.50 -0.70
C SER A 180 25.43 -3.94 -0.81
N THR A 181 25.60 -2.69 -1.27
CA THR A 181 26.91 -2.03 -1.36
C THR A 181 27.36 -1.45 -0.02
N ALA A 182 26.42 -1.00 0.82
CA ALA A 182 26.71 -0.47 2.15
C ALA A 182 27.36 -1.54 3.04
N ALA A 183 26.85 -2.77 3.00
CA ALA A 183 27.36 -3.90 3.77
C ALA A 183 28.78 -4.32 3.36
N SER A 184 29.14 -4.15 2.08
CA SER A 184 30.47 -4.43 1.55
C SER A 184 31.53 -3.44 2.06
N HIS A 185 31.18 -2.16 2.17
CA HIS A 185 32.11 -1.09 2.53
C HIS A 185 31.96 -0.57 3.98
N GLN A 186 31.07 -1.18 4.77
CA GLN A 186 30.74 -0.74 6.13
C GLN A 186 30.35 0.74 6.23
N ARG A 187 29.54 1.20 5.28
CA ARG A 187 29.14 2.61 5.13
C ARG A 187 27.83 2.93 5.83
N THR A 188 27.64 4.23 6.09
CA THR A 188 26.36 4.79 6.51
C THR A 188 25.71 5.50 5.33
N PHE A 189 24.43 5.25 5.09
CA PHE A 189 23.66 5.91 4.06
C PHE A 189 22.53 6.73 4.66
N VAL A 190 22.39 7.97 4.18
CA VAL A 190 21.26 8.84 4.43
C VAL A 190 20.41 8.87 3.16
N VAL A 191 19.19 8.36 3.25
CA VAL A 191 18.27 8.22 2.12
C VAL A 191 17.13 9.20 2.28
N GLU A 192 17.03 10.15 1.34
CA GLU A 192 15.96 11.14 1.30
C GLU A 192 14.78 10.63 0.47
N VAL A 193 13.60 10.66 1.10
CA VAL A 193 12.35 10.06 0.62
C VAL A 193 11.30 11.16 0.45
N MET A 194 10.48 11.06 -0.60
CA MET A 194 9.39 12.00 -0.86
C MET A 194 8.25 11.82 0.14
N GLY A 195 7.32 12.77 0.19
CA GLY A 195 6.14 12.71 1.07
C GLY A 195 5.57 14.09 1.41
N ARG A 196 6.11 15.16 0.82
CA ARG A 196 5.82 16.56 1.09
C ARG A 196 5.97 16.88 2.57
N ASN A 197 4.85 17.02 3.28
CA ASN A 197 4.80 17.28 4.72
C ASN A 197 4.25 16.06 5.48
N CYS A 198 4.38 14.86 4.88
CA CYS A 198 3.99 13.60 5.46
C CYS A 198 5.17 12.63 5.55
N GLY A 199 5.32 12.00 6.71
CA GLY A 199 6.35 11.01 6.99
C GLY A 199 5.97 9.58 6.64
N TYR A 200 4.80 9.31 6.05
CA TYR A 200 4.31 7.96 5.79
C TYR A 200 5.30 7.10 5.02
N LEU A 201 5.77 7.59 3.87
CA LEU A 201 6.73 6.86 3.05
C LEU A 201 8.07 6.61 3.77
N ALA A 202 8.56 7.60 4.53
CA ALA A 202 9.78 7.47 5.32
C ALA A 202 9.62 6.45 6.47
N LEU A 203 8.50 6.50 7.20
CA LEU A 203 8.18 5.60 8.29
C LEU A 203 8.02 4.15 7.80
N MET A 204 7.18 3.94 6.79
CA MET A 204 6.90 2.60 6.26
C MET A 204 8.14 2.00 5.58
N SER A 205 8.92 2.79 4.84
CA SER A 205 10.17 2.31 4.25
C SER A 205 11.21 1.97 5.32
N ALA A 206 11.29 2.73 6.41
CA ALA A 206 12.17 2.43 7.52
C ALA A 206 11.82 1.10 8.19
N VAL A 207 10.52 0.82 8.40
CA VAL A 207 10.05 -0.48 8.92
C VAL A 207 10.40 -1.62 7.95
N ALA A 208 10.10 -1.44 6.66
CA ALA A 208 10.28 -2.46 5.62
C ALA A 208 11.75 -2.80 5.35
N THR A 209 12.66 -1.82 5.47
CA THR A 209 14.09 -1.99 5.16
C THR A 209 14.95 -2.20 6.41
N GLY A 210 14.36 -2.08 7.60
CA GLY A 210 15.09 -2.14 8.87
C GLY A 210 16.07 -0.99 9.03
N ALA A 211 15.67 0.22 8.62
CA ALA A 211 16.45 1.43 8.85
C ALA A 211 16.75 1.61 10.34
N ASN A 212 17.86 2.28 10.64
CA ASN A 212 18.35 2.43 12.01
C ASN A 212 17.94 3.73 12.66
N TRP A 213 17.51 4.69 11.85
CA TRP A 213 16.96 5.95 12.29
C TRP A 213 15.99 6.48 11.23
N VAL A 214 14.91 7.13 11.66
CA VAL A 214 13.95 7.78 10.78
C VAL A 214 13.69 9.21 11.26
N LEU A 215 13.54 10.14 10.32
CA LEU A 215 13.19 11.53 10.60
C LEU A 215 11.93 11.89 9.80
N ILE A 216 10.85 12.19 10.52
CA ILE A 216 9.53 12.52 9.95
C ILE A 216 9.02 13.86 10.49
N PRO A 217 8.23 14.61 9.69
CA PRO A 217 7.68 15.90 10.13
C PRO A 217 6.64 15.78 11.26
N GLU A 218 5.93 14.65 11.36
CA GLU A 218 4.90 14.47 12.39
C GLU A 218 5.48 14.25 13.79
N CYS A 219 6.69 13.71 13.88
CA CYS A 219 7.40 13.50 15.15
C CYS A 219 8.86 13.95 15.04
N PRO A 220 9.11 15.28 15.08
CA PRO A 220 10.47 15.81 15.15
C PRO A 220 11.24 15.28 16.36
N PRO A 221 12.58 15.24 16.29
CA PRO A 221 13.40 14.81 17.42
C PRO A 221 13.06 15.58 18.69
N THR A 222 12.90 14.86 19.81
CA THR A 222 12.35 15.41 21.06
C THR A 222 13.35 16.23 21.86
N THR A 223 14.66 16.00 21.65
CA THR A 223 15.75 16.60 22.40
C THR A 223 16.59 17.52 21.52
N ASP A 224 17.17 18.56 22.12
CA ASP A 224 18.04 19.51 21.41
C ASP A 224 19.37 18.88 20.98
N ASN A 225 19.73 17.73 21.57
CA ASN A 225 20.95 16.96 21.29
C ASN A 225 20.66 15.68 20.49
N TRP A 226 19.58 15.66 19.70
CA TRP A 226 19.18 14.50 18.90
C TRP A 226 20.28 14.01 17.95
N GLU A 227 21.19 14.90 17.52
CA GLU A 227 22.34 14.54 16.70
C GLU A 227 23.26 13.58 17.46
N ASP A 228 23.48 13.81 18.76
CA ASP A 228 24.29 12.95 19.62
C ASP A 228 23.59 11.62 19.88
N GLU A 229 22.27 11.64 20.10
CA GLU A 229 21.47 10.43 20.29
C GLU A 229 21.49 9.53 19.05
N MET A 230 21.30 10.12 17.87
CA MET A 230 21.43 9.42 16.59
C MET A 230 22.84 8.83 16.44
N CYS A 231 23.88 9.63 16.68
CA CYS A 231 25.27 9.17 16.58
C CYS A 231 25.59 8.04 17.57
N ALA A 232 25.10 8.13 18.80
CA ALA A 232 25.24 7.10 19.82
C ALA A 232 24.51 5.81 19.44
N ALA A 233 23.27 5.90 18.97
CA ALA A 233 22.47 4.76 18.55
C ALA A 233 23.09 4.01 17.37
N LEU A 234 23.61 4.74 16.37
CA LEU A 234 24.29 4.15 15.22
C LEU A 234 25.63 3.52 15.61
N SER A 235 26.39 4.17 16.50
CA SER A 235 27.67 3.66 16.99
C SER A 235 27.50 2.40 17.85
N ALA A 236 26.49 2.38 18.73
CA ALA A 236 26.12 1.20 19.51
C ALA A 236 25.70 0.04 18.61
N GLY A 237 24.93 0.30 17.56
CA GLY A 237 24.56 -0.70 16.56
C GLY A 237 25.78 -1.32 15.87
N ARG A 238 26.76 -0.50 15.46
CA ARG A 238 28.02 -1.00 14.88
C ARG A 238 28.83 -1.82 15.87
N ALA A 239 28.94 -1.37 17.13
CA ALA A 239 29.60 -2.12 18.20
C ALA A 239 28.94 -3.48 18.45
N ALA A 240 27.62 -3.58 18.28
CA ALA A 240 26.85 -4.82 18.34
C ALA A 240 26.96 -5.70 17.06
N GLY A 241 27.86 -5.37 16.13
CA GLY A 241 28.16 -6.17 14.94
C GLY A 241 27.41 -5.76 13.66
N ARG A 242 26.67 -4.64 13.67
CA ARG A 242 25.98 -4.14 12.47
C ARG A 242 27.01 -3.63 11.45
N ARG A 243 26.95 -4.17 10.23
CA ARG A 243 27.92 -3.84 9.16
C ARG A 243 27.62 -2.51 8.47
N SER A 244 26.35 -2.17 8.27
CA SER A 244 25.92 -0.96 7.57
C SER A 244 24.86 -0.24 8.39
N SER A 245 24.78 1.08 8.22
CA SER A 245 23.75 1.90 8.85
C SER A 245 22.93 2.64 7.80
N THR A 246 21.61 2.68 7.97
CA THR A 246 20.70 3.41 7.09
C THR A 246 19.88 4.38 7.91
N VAL A 247 19.91 5.66 7.52
CA VAL A 247 19.05 6.72 8.06
C VAL A 247 18.08 7.13 6.96
N VAL A 248 16.78 7.05 7.23
CA VAL A 248 15.75 7.48 6.30
C VAL A 248 15.25 8.86 6.74
N VAL A 249 15.22 9.82 5.82
CA VAL A 249 14.76 11.18 6.09
C VAL A 249 13.66 11.55 5.12
N ALA A 250 12.50 11.99 5.64
CA ALA A 250 11.45 12.56 4.81
C ALA A 250 11.88 13.93 4.27
N GLU A 251 11.50 14.28 3.04
CA GLU A 251 11.82 15.60 2.45
C GLU A 251 11.26 16.77 3.27
N GLY A 252 10.17 16.54 4.01
CA GLY A 252 9.56 17.50 4.92
C GLY A 252 10.11 17.50 6.34
N ALA A 253 11.15 16.72 6.65
CA ALA A 253 11.67 16.58 8.02
C ALA A 253 12.14 17.92 8.59
N ARG A 254 11.76 18.20 9.84
CA ARG A 254 12.05 19.43 10.57
C ARG A 254 12.40 19.12 12.02
N ASP A 255 13.12 20.02 12.66
CA ASP A 255 13.30 20.03 14.11
C ASP A 255 12.06 20.64 14.80
N ARG A 256 12.04 20.62 16.14
CA ARG A 256 10.94 21.20 16.93
C ARG A 256 10.81 22.72 16.77
N ASN A 257 11.87 23.40 16.36
CA ASN A 257 11.88 24.84 16.10
C ASN A 257 11.39 25.18 14.68
N GLY A 258 11.09 24.17 13.86
CA GLY A 258 10.63 24.32 12.48
C GLY A 258 11.75 24.44 11.45
N ASN A 259 13.02 24.34 11.86
CA ASN A 259 14.16 24.35 10.95
C ASN A 259 14.20 23.04 10.15
N PRO A 260 14.49 23.10 8.84
CA PRO A 260 14.54 21.91 7.99
C PRO A 260 15.75 21.02 8.36
N ILE A 261 15.51 19.71 8.50
CA ILE A 261 16.57 18.72 8.69
C ILE A 261 16.88 18.09 7.33
N THR A 262 17.95 18.55 6.68
CA THR A 262 18.33 18.09 5.34
C THR A 262 19.22 16.85 5.39
N ALA A 263 19.19 16.01 4.33
CA ALA A 263 20.08 14.87 4.21
C ALA A 263 21.57 15.26 4.23
N ALA A 264 21.91 16.43 3.67
CA ALA A 264 23.26 16.99 3.70
C ALA A 264 23.72 17.34 5.13
N TYR A 265 22.82 17.93 5.93
CA TYR A 265 23.11 18.24 7.33
C TYR A 265 23.35 16.97 8.15
N ILE A 266 22.51 15.94 7.99
CA ILE A 266 22.68 14.65 8.67
C ILE A 266 24.04 14.02 8.31
N LYS A 267 24.45 14.10 7.03
CA LYS A 267 25.75 13.61 6.59
C LYS A 267 26.89 14.31 7.31
N GLU A 268 26.87 15.65 7.37
CA GLU A 268 27.90 16.44 8.06
C GLU A 268 27.99 16.04 9.54
N VAL A 269 26.85 15.96 10.23
CA VAL A 269 26.78 15.52 11.63
C VAL A 269 27.44 14.14 11.83
N LEU A 270 27.10 13.16 10.97
CA LEU A 270 27.65 11.81 11.07
C LEU A 270 29.16 11.78 10.79
N GLU A 271 29.63 12.49 9.77
CA GLU A 271 31.06 12.55 9.44
C GLU A 271 31.87 13.25 10.53
N THR A 272 31.39 14.38 11.05
CA THR A 272 32.10 15.16 12.08
C THR A 272 32.10 14.46 13.44
N ARG A 273 30.95 13.92 13.89
CA ARG A 273 30.84 13.37 15.25
C ARG A 273 31.28 11.91 15.36
N THR A 274 31.11 11.11 14.31
CA THR A 274 31.41 9.67 14.36
C THR A 274 32.60 9.24 13.49
N GLY A 275 33.08 10.10 12.58
CA GLY A 275 34.15 9.78 11.64
C GLY A 275 33.76 8.72 10.59
N GLN A 276 32.47 8.42 10.43
CA GLN A 276 31.98 7.38 9.53
C GLN A 276 31.87 7.87 8.08
N ASP A 277 32.30 7.03 7.13
CA ASP A 277 32.10 7.28 5.69
C ASP A 277 30.60 7.27 5.36
N THR A 278 30.05 8.46 5.15
CA THR A 278 28.61 8.68 4.97
C THR A 278 28.29 9.10 3.54
N ARG A 279 27.22 8.54 2.98
CA ARG A 279 26.73 8.88 1.64
C ARG A 279 25.28 9.31 1.71
N VAL A 280 24.93 10.28 0.88
CA VAL A 280 23.56 10.78 0.72
C VAL A 280 23.02 10.22 -0.59
N THR A 281 21.77 9.78 -0.57
CA THR A 281 21.03 9.39 -1.78
C THR A 281 19.66 10.03 -1.74
N ILE A 282 19.41 10.92 -2.70
CA ILE A 282 18.10 11.55 -2.89
C ILE A 282 17.41 10.76 -3.99
N LEU A 283 16.37 10.00 -3.64
CA LEU A 283 15.68 9.13 -4.59
C LEU A 283 14.94 9.95 -5.66
N GLY A 284 14.34 11.08 -5.25
CA GLY A 284 13.61 11.97 -6.14
C GLY A 284 12.47 11.26 -6.87
N HIS A 285 12.27 11.60 -8.15
CA HIS A 285 11.07 11.22 -8.91
C HIS A 285 10.98 9.75 -9.30
N VAL A 286 12.00 8.93 -9.05
CA VAL A 286 11.88 7.46 -9.21
C VAL A 286 10.75 6.88 -8.35
N GLN A 287 10.37 7.59 -7.29
CA GLN A 287 9.28 7.26 -6.37
C GLN A 287 7.89 7.51 -6.96
N ARG A 288 7.77 8.33 -8.02
CA ARG A 288 6.51 8.60 -8.73
C ARG A 288 6.29 7.72 -9.96
N GLY A 289 7.38 7.18 -10.49
CA GLY A 289 7.36 6.36 -11.70
C GLY A 289 7.20 4.86 -11.42
N GLY A 290 7.24 4.09 -12.51
CA GLY A 290 7.15 2.62 -12.47
C GLY A 290 5.75 2.08 -12.65
N SER A 291 5.66 0.79 -12.95
CA SER A 291 4.39 0.08 -13.02
C SER A 291 3.75 0.01 -11.64
N PRO A 292 2.43 0.22 -11.51
CA PRO A 292 1.76 0.13 -10.22
C PRO A 292 1.87 -1.28 -9.64
N SER A 293 1.99 -1.38 -8.31
CA SER A 293 1.94 -2.64 -7.58
C SER A 293 0.60 -3.34 -7.77
N ALA A 294 0.53 -4.63 -7.43
CA ALA A 294 -0.73 -5.36 -7.55
C ALA A 294 -1.84 -4.75 -6.68
N TYR A 295 -1.52 -4.43 -5.42
CA TYR A 295 -2.43 -3.73 -4.50
C TYR A 295 -2.96 -2.45 -5.13
N GLU A 296 -2.06 -1.62 -5.69
CA GLU A 296 -2.42 -0.33 -6.29
C GLU A 296 -3.41 -0.49 -7.45
N ARG A 297 -3.18 -1.46 -8.35
CA ARG A 297 -4.08 -1.71 -9.48
C ARG A 297 -5.47 -2.15 -9.04
N ILE A 298 -5.53 -3.01 -8.03
CA ILE A 298 -6.78 -3.55 -7.47
C ILE A 298 -7.53 -2.42 -6.76
N MET A 299 -6.86 -1.76 -5.83
CA MET A 299 -7.40 -0.68 -5.00
C MET A 299 -7.96 0.43 -5.88
N ALA A 300 -7.16 0.95 -6.82
CA ALA A 300 -7.57 1.98 -7.77
C ALA A 300 -8.76 1.54 -8.65
N SER A 301 -8.81 0.26 -9.04
CA SER A 301 -9.95 -0.26 -9.82
C SER A 301 -11.23 -0.32 -9.00
N ILE A 302 -11.15 -0.74 -7.73
CA ILE A 302 -12.29 -0.83 -6.82
C ILE A 302 -12.85 0.56 -6.53
N VAL A 303 -12.00 1.52 -6.15
CA VAL A 303 -12.46 2.90 -5.86
C VAL A 303 -12.92 3.61 -7.12
N GLY A 304 -12.32 3.35 -8.29
CA GLY A 304 -12.77 3.89 -9.58
C GLY A 304 -14.16 3.39 -9.97
N ASN A 305 -14.44 2.10 -9.75
CA ASN A 305 -15.78 1.54 -9.92
C ASN A 305 -16.76 2.21 -8.97
N ALA A 306 -16.47 2.22 -7.66
CA ALA A 306 -17.35 2.78 -6.65
C ALA A 306 -17.61 4.28 -6.83
N ALA A 307 -16.62 5.07 -7.25
CA ALA A 307 -16.80 6.48 -7.58
C ALA A 307 -17.79 6.68 -8.73
N THR A 308 -17.76 5.79 -9.72
CA THR A 308 -18.67 5.86 -10.86
C THR A 308 -20.07 5.43 -10.46
N GLU A 309 -20.20 4.35 -9.71
CA GLU A 309 -21.47 3.90 -9.14
C GLU A 309 -22.12 4.99 -8.28
N SER A 310 -21.35 5.61 -7.38
CA SER A 310 -21.86 6.68 -6.54
C SER A 310 -22.31 7.87 -7.39
N LEU A 311 -21.51 8.27 -8.38
CA LEU A 311 -21.82 9.39 -9.25
C LEU A 311 -23.08 9.15 -10.10
N ILE A 312 -23.33 7.92 -10.57
CA ILE A 312 -24.52 7.52 -11.34
C ILE A 312 -25.76 7.43 -10.44
N ALA A 313 -25.62 6.85 -9.25
CA ALA A 313 -26.72 6.68 -8.30
C ALA A 313 -27.11 7.98 -7.58
N SER A 314 -26.18 8.93 -7.48
CA SER A 314 -26.35 10.16 -6.71
C SER A 314 -27.42 11.07 -7.29
N SER A 315 -28.28 11.56 -6.39
CA SER A 315 -29.03 12.81 -6.59
C SER A 315 -28.11 14.01 -6.30
N PRO A 316 -28.46 15.26 -6.67
CA PRO A 316 -27.61 16.42 -6.38
C PRO A 316 -27.30 16.52 -4.87
N SER A 317 -26.11 16.09 -4.48
CA SER A 317 -25.64 15.99 -3.10
C SER A 317 -24.31 16.72 -2.93
N GLU A 318 -23.81 16.75 -1.69
CA GLU A 318 -22.46 17.20 -1.36
C GLU A 318 -21.41 16.44 -2.20
N ALA A 319 -20.27 17.09 -2.50
CA ALA A 319 -19.18 16.44 -3.21
C ALA A 319 -18.58 15.32 -2.35
N GLU A 320 -18.44 14.14 -2.93
CA GLU A 320 -17.94 12.96 -2.22
C GLU A 320 -16.48 12.70 -2.54
N LEU A 321 -15.77 12.14 -1.58
CA LEU A 321 -14.47 11.52 -1.75
C LEU A 321 -14.62 10.03 -1.50
N ILE A 322 -14.19 9.23 -2.48
CA ILE A 322 -14.18 7.78 -2.38
C ILE A 322 -12.76 7.32 -2.05
N GLY A 323 -12.65 6.54 -0.98
CA GLY A 323 -11.41 5.96 -0.50
C GLY A 323 -11.63 4.58 0.08
N ILE A 324 -10.61 4.03 0.74
CA ILE A 324 -10.68 2.75 1.43
C ILE A 324 -10.35 2.91 2.90
N ARG A 325 -11.10 2.20 3.76
CA ARG A 325 -10.78 2.00 5.17
C ARG A 325 -11.10 0.56 5.57
N GLN A 326 -10.21 -0.09 6.30
CA GLN A 326 -10.40 -1.49 6.74
C GLN A 326 -10.81 -2.39 5.57
N TYR A 327 -10.09 -2.28 4.45
CA TYR A 327 -10.34 -3.01 3.20
C TYR A 327 -11.72 -2.82 2.55
N SER A 328 -12.52 -1.88 3.06
CA SER A 328 -13.85 -1.56 2.54
C SER A 328 -13.85 -0.19 1.87
N VAL A 329 -14.65 -0.06 0.81
CA VAL A 329 -14.88 1.24 0.17
C VAL A 329 -15.64 2.15 1.12
N THR A 330 -15.19 3.40 1.20
CA THR A 330 -15.82 4.44 2.01
C THR A 330 -16.13 5.66 1.16
N SER A 331 -17.29 6.27 1.40
CA SER A 331 -17.63 7.60 0.92
C SER A 331 -17.55 8.58 2.09
N SER A 332 -16.98 9.76 1.86
CA SER A 332 -16.88 10.82 2.86
C SER A 332 -17.07 12.18 2.21
N PRO A 333 -17.59 13.19 2.93
CA PRO A 333 -17.67 14.56 2.42
C PRO A 333 -16.29 15.09 2.05
N LEU A 334 -16.12 15.50 0.78
CA LEU A 334 -14.82 15.87 0.22
C LEU A 334 -14.16 17.00 1.02
N MET A 335 -14.91 18.08 1.28
CA MET A 335 -14.36 19.26 1.95
C MET A 335 -14.03 19.00 3.42
N ALA A 336 -14.81 18.20 4.12
CA ALA A 336 -14.49 17.80 5.50
C ALA A 336 -13.17 17.02 5.58
N CYS A 337 -12.85 16.22 4.56
CA CYS A 337 -11.57 15.53 4.47
C CYS A 337 -10.42 16.50 4.14
N VAL A 338 -10.62 17.43 3.20
CA VAL A 338 -9.60 18.44 2.85
C VAL A 338 -9.26 19.33 4.05
N GLU A 339 -10.27 19.80 4.78
CA GLU A 339 -10.09 20.63 5.97
C GLU A 339 -9.26 19.91 7.05
N LYS A 340 -9.55 18.63 7.30
CA LYS A 340 -8.76 17.81 8.25
C LYS A 340 -7.32 17.62 7.80
N THR A 341 -7.09 17.44 6.49
CA THR A 341 -5.73 17.35 5.92
C THR A 341 -4.95 18.64 6.14
N HIS A 342 -5.56 19.80 5.88
CA HIS A 342 -4.92 21.09 6.13
C HIS A 342 -4.70 21.35 7.62
N HIS A 343 -5.58 20.82 8.48
CA HIS A 343 -5.44 20.93 9.93
C HIS A 343 -4.17 20.23 10.45
N VAL A 344 -3.77 19.07 9.91
CA VAL A 344 -2.48 18.44 10.28
C VAL A 344 -1.31 19.37 10.01
N ALA A 345 -1.28 20.02 8.84
CA ALA A 345 -0.21 20.96 8.49
C ALA A 345 -0.20 22.20 9.40
N GLU A 346 -1.36 22.65 9.87
CA GLU A 346 -1.47 23.71 10.87
C GLU A 346 -0.95 23.26 12.24
N LEU A 347 -1.30 22.07 12.72
CA LEU A 347 -0.81 21.52 13.99
C LEU A 347 0.72 21.40 14.01
N ILE A 348 1.32 20.92 12.90
CA ILE A 348 2.78 20.86 12.76
C ILE A 348 3.40 22.27 12.82
N ARG A 349 2.81 23.26 12.14
CA ARG A 349 3.28 24.66 12.21
C ARG A 349 3.14 25.27 13.60
N GLN A 350 2.13 24.86 14.36
CA GLN A 350 1.90 25.26 15.76
C GLN A 350 2.74 24.47 16.76
N GLN A 351 3.65 23.58 16.31
CA GLN A 351 4.45 22.71 17.16
C GLN A 351 3.63 21.73 18.04
N ARG A 352 2.39 21.41 17.61
CA ARG A 352 1.47 20.49 18.28
C ARG A 352 1.59 19.09 17.68
N PHE A 353 2.77 18.49 17.83
CA PHE A 353 3.14 17.23 17.16
C PHE A 353 2.33 16.02 17.63
N ASP A 354 2.07 15.90 18.92
CA ASP A 354 1.28 14.78 19.48
C ASP A 354 -0.13 14.74 18.88
N GLU A 355 -0.73 15.90 18.66
CA GLU A 355 -2.04 16.02 18.03
C GLU A 355 -1.98 15.74 16.53
N ALA A 356 -0.90 16.15 15.84
CA ALA A 356 -0.68 15.81 14.44
C ALA A 356 -0.54 14.28 14.24
N MET A 357 0.22 13.61 15.10
CA MET A 357 0.36 12.16 15.13
C MET A 357 -0.97 11.45 15.40
N ALA A 358 -1.72 11.91 16.40
CA ALA A 358 -3.04 11.37 16.70
C ALA A 358 -4.02 11.54 15.53
N LEU A 359 -3.96 12.68 14.85
CA LEU A 359 -4.82 12.98 13.72
C LEU A 359 -4.52 12.06 12.53
N ARG A 360 -3.25 11.73 12.23
CA ARG A 360 -2.87 10.75 11.17
C ARG A 360 -3.48 9.36 11.36
N GLY A 361 -3.94 9.02 12.56
CA GLY A 361 -4.66 7.79 12.88
C GLY A 361 -3.84 6.77 13.65
N GLY A 362 -4.53 5.82 14.30
CA GLY A 362 -3.92 4.83 15.21
C GLY A 362 -2.80 4.02 14.56
N ASN A 363 -3.02 3.51 13.35
CA ASN A 363 -2.03 2.69 12.64
C ASN A 363 -0.70 3.44 12.43
N PHE A 364 -0.73 4.76 12.19
CA PHE A 364 0.48 5.55 11.95
C PHE A 364 1.31 5.69 13.22
N ALA A 365 0.67 6.07 14.33
CA ALA A 365 1.33 6.23 15.62
C ALA A 365 1.86 4.89 16.16
N GLU A 366 1.05 3.83 16.08
CA GLU A 366 1.45 2.48 16.47
C GLU A 366 2.64 1.97 15.65
N THR A 367 2.66 2.27 14.34
CA THR A 367 3.80 1.90 13.48
C THR A 367 5.07 2.66 13.86
N TYR A 368 4.94 3.93 14.27
CA TYR A 368 6.08 4.71 14.76
C TYR A 368 6.65 4.10 16.04
N ASP A 369 5.81 3.78 17.02
CA ASP A 369 6.23 3.12 18.27
C ASP A 369 6.87 1.75 18.00
N LEU A 370 6.28 0.98 17.08
CA LEU A 370 6.82 -0.30 16.62
C LEU A 370 8.24 -0.11 16.06
N LEU A 371 8.44 0.88 15.20
CA LEU A 371 9.75 1.17 14.63
C LEU A 371 10.76 1.55 15.72
N GLN A 372 10.37 2.38 16.69
CA GLN A 372 11.24 2.78 17.81
C GLN A 372 11.78 1.57 18.58
N THR A 373 10.98 0.53 18.79
CA THR A 373 11.47 -0.72 19.40
C THR A 373 12.39 -1.49 18.45
N LEU A 374 12.05 -1.60 17.16
CA LEU A 374 12.83 -2.34 16.18
C LEU A 374 14.21 -1.75 15.87
N THR A 375 14.40 -0.43 16.07
CA THR A 375 15.68 0.27 15.78
C THR A 375 16.68 0.23 16.94
N ARG A 376 16.26 -0.13 18.15
CA ARG A 376 17.13 -0.13 19.35
C ARG A 376 18.37 -1.02 19.17
N ALA A 377 19.50 -0.53 19.67
CA ALA A 377 20.75 -1.29 19.68
C ALA A 377 20.73 -2.45 20.69
N HIS A 378 19.98 -2.30 21.78
CA HIS A 378 19.83 -3.27 22.86
C HIS A 378 18.38 -3.26 23.37
N PRO A 379 17.89 -4.36 23.96
CA PRO A 379 16.58 -4.37 24.59
C PRO A 379 16.52 -3.38 25.77
N ARG A 380 15.31 -2.92 26.11
CA ARG A 380 15.07 -2.13 27.32
C ARG A 380 15.60 -2.83 28.57
N GLN A 381 16.10 -2.04 29.52
CA GLN A 381 16.46 -2.55 30.85
C GLN A 381 15.20 -2.91 31.64
N LEU A 382 15.18 -4.14 32.14
CA LEU A 382 14.09 -4.68 32.93
C LEU A 382 14.02 -4.04 34.31
N ALA A 383 12.81 -3.69 34.75
CA ALA A 383 12.57 -3.40 36.16
C ALA A 383 12.53 -4.72 36.98
N PRO A 384 12.92 -4.71 38.27
CA PRO A 384 13.05 -5.92 39.09
C PRO A 384 11.78 -6.78 39.19
N ASP A 385 10.61 -6.15 39.08
CA ASP A 385 9.30 -6.77 39.34
C ASP A 385 8.54 -7.17 38.07
N GLU A 386 9.16 -7.00 36.89
CA GLU A 386 8.50 -7.31 35.62
C GLU A 386 8.42 -8.82 35.36
N LYS A 387 7.24 -9.26 34.93
CA LYS A 387 6.96 -10.69 34.67
C LYS A 387 7.75 -11.16 33.45
N GLN A 388 8.66 -12.11 33.67
CA GLN A 388 9.42 -12.75 32.62
C GLN A 388 8.77 -14.07 32.18
N LEU A 389 8.25 -14.10 30.95
CA LEU A 389 7.74 -15.30 30.30
C LEU A 389 8.82 -15.95 29.42
N ARG A 390 8.66 -17.25 29.15
CA ARG A 390 9.47 -18.04 28.22
C ARG A 390 8.62 -18.37 26.99
N ILE A 391 8.87 -17.67 25.89
CA ILE A 391 8.02 -17.71 24.70
C ILE A 391 8.72 -18.52 23.61
N LEU A 392 8.06 -19.58 23.13
CA LEU A 392 8.54 -20.38 22.01
C LEU A 392 7.94 -19.87 20.70
N MET A 393 8.77 -19.72 19.66
CA MET A 393 8.34 -19.29 18.33
C MET A 393 8.75 -20.34 17.30
N LEU A 394 7.86 -20.64 16.35
CA LEU A 394 8.18 -21.59 15.30
C LEU A 394 7.47 -21.28 13.99
N HIS A 395 8.04 -21.78 12.90
CA HIS A 395 7.40 -21.77 11.59
C HIS A 395 6.71 -23.11 11.31
N CYS A 396 5.55 -23.09 10.65
CA CYS A 396 4.86 -24.31 10.25
C CYS A 396 4.13 -24.14 8.91
N GLY A 397 4.22 -25.16 8.05
CA GLY A 397 3.64 -25.18 6.71
C GLY A 397 4.62 -24.78 5.61
N ALA A 398 4.06 -24.38 4.47
CA ALA A 398 4.84 -23.91 3.32
C ALA A 398 5.54 -22.58 3.62
N VAL A 399 6.65 -22.34 2.92
CA VAL A 399 7.37 -21.06 3.00
C VAL A 399 6.50 -19.94 2.42
N ALA A 400 6.37 -18.84 3.16
CA ALA A 400 5.76 -17.60 2.70
C ALA A 400 6.76 -16.44 2.87
N PRO A 401 6.87 -15.52 1.90
CA PRO A 401 7.64 -14.28 2.09
C PRO A 401 7.13 -13.50 3.31
N GLY A 402 8.03 -13.03 4.17
CA GLY A 402 7.70 -12.29 5.39
C GLY A 402 7.67 -13.12 6.67
N MET A 403 7.79 -14.45 6.63
CA MET A 403 7.91 -15.28 7.84
C MET A 403 9.11 -14.86 8.71
N ASN A 404 10.27 -14.64 8.08
CA ASN A 404 11.45 -14.12 8.76
C ASN A 404 11.21 -12.75 9.42
N THR A 405 10.50 -11.86 8.73
CA THR A 405 10.18 -10.52 9.22
C THR A 405 9.24 -10.59 10.43
N ALA A 406 8.24 -11.46 10.39
CA ALA A 406 7.33 -11.72 11.50
C ALA A 406 8.06 -12.30 12.72
N LEU A 407 8.91 -13.32 12.52
CA LEU A 407 9.70 -13.90 13.60
C LEU A 407 10.69 -12.89 14.18
N ARG A 408 11.35 -12.10 13.32
CA ARG A 408 12.24 -11.01 13.74
C ARG A 408 11.51 -10.03 14.64
N ALA A 409 10.33 -9.56 14.24
CA ALA A 409 9.55 -8.63 15.03
C ALA A 409 9.19 -9.26 16.39
N ALA A 410 8.62 -10.47 16.38
CA ALA A 410 8.23 -11.18 17.60
C ALA A 410 9.41 -11.38 18.57
N VAL A 411 10.60 -11.75 18.07
CA VAL A 411 11.83 -11.88 18.89
C VAL A 411 12.22 -10.54 19.51
N ARG A 412 12.28 -9.47 18.72
CA ARG A 412 12.68 -8.14 19.22
C ARG A 412 11.70 -7.61 20.27
N PHE A 413 10.40 -7.73 20.03
CA PHE A 413 9.39 -7.30 21.00
C PHE A 413 9.38 -8.16 22.26
N GLY A 414 9.53 -9.49 22.12
CA GLY A 414 9.62 -10.38 23.27
C GLY A 414 10.81 -10.03 24.17
N LEU A 415 11.98 -9.79 23.58
CA LEU A 415 13.19 -9.41 24.31
C LEU A 415 13.10 -8.00 24.92
N ASP A 416 12.51 -7.02 24.21
CA ASP A 416 12.33 -5.65 24.72
C ASP A 416 11.30 -5.58 25.86
N ALA A 417 10.31 -6.46 25.85
CA ALA A 417 9.40 -6.71 26.97
C ALA A 417 10.04 -7.52 28.11
N GLY A 418 11.29 -7.98 27.94
CA GLY A 418 12.06 -8.69 28.97
C GLY A 418 11.83 -10.20 29.05
N HIS A 419 11.09 -10.76 28.11
CA HIS A 419 10.85 -12.20 28.04
C HIS A 419 12.07 -12.94 27.50
N ARG A 420 12.16 -14.23 27.83
CA ARG A 420 13.14 -15.12 27.21
C ARG A 420 12.50 -15.76 26.00
N VAL A 421 13.10 -15.55 24.83
CA VAL A 421 12.53 -16.01 23.56
C VAL A 421 13.29 -17.22 23.06
N PHE A 422 12.56 -18.23 22.61
CA PHE A 422 13.08 -19.47 22.05
C PHE A 422 12.56 -19.65 20.63
N ALA A 423 13.34 -20.29 19.76
CA ALA A 423 12.89 -20.69 18.44
C ALA A 423 13.25 -22.15 18.14
N THR A 424 12.42 -22.83 17.35
CA THR A 424 12.71 -24.20 16.91
C THR A 424 13.22 -24.24 15.48
N TYR A 425 14.18 -25.12 15.21
CA TYR A 425 14.52 -25.47 13.83
C TYR A 425 13.43 -26.36 13.21
N ASN A 426 13.09 -26.13 11.94
CA ASN A 426 12.18 -26.97 11.13
C ASN A 426 10.80 -27.22 11.77
N GLY A 427 10.28 -26.23 12.50
CA GLY A 427 8.94 -26.29 13.08
C GLY A 427 8.76 -27.40 14.12
N PHE A 428 7.65 -28.12 14.04
CA PHE A 428 7.29 -29.14 15.01
C PHE A 428 8.21 -30.37 15.01
N GLU A 429 8.80 -30.71 13.86
CA GLU A 429 9.76 -31.82 13.76
C GLU A 429 10.98 -31.56 14.65
N GLY A 430 11.58 -30.36 14.56
CA GLY A 430 12.67 -30.01 15.45
C GLY A 430 12.23 -29.78 16.89
N LEU A 431 10.98 -29.39 17.14
CA LEU A 431 10.44 -29.34 18.50
C LEU A 431 10.41 -30.74 19.14
N GLU A 432 9.95 -31.77 18.43
CA GLU A 432 9.95 -33.15 18.91
C GLU A 432 11.36 -33.66 19.23
N GLU A 433 12.33 -33.30 18.38
CA GLU A 433 13.75 -33.66 18.52
C GLU A 433 14.50 -32.82 19.58
N GLY A 434 13.88 -31.77 20.12
CA GLY A 434 14.52 -30.86 21.07
C GLY A 434 15.53 -29.88 20.45
N LYS A 435 15.43 -29.63 19.14
CA LYS A 435 16.23 -28.63 18.40
C LYS A 435 15.69 -27.21 18.64
N ILE A 436 15.74 -26.79 19.90
CA ILE A 436 15.29 -25.48 20.38
C ILE A 436 16.52 -24.63 20.67
N ILE A 437 16.52 -23.38 20.22
CA ILE A 437 17.55 -22.40 20.55
C ILE A 437 16.96 -21.22 21.32
N GLU A 438 17.73 -20.68 22.25
CA GLU A 438 17.41 -19.39 22.87
C GLU A 438 17.86 -18.27 21.94
N MET A 439 16.96 -17.32 21.70
CA MET A 439 17.19 -16.19 20.81
C MET A 439 17.68 -15.00 21.62
N ASP A 440 18.71 -14.33 21.10
CA ASP A 440 19.19 -13.05 21.61
C ASP A 440 18.84 -11.91 20.65
N TRP A 441 19.19 -10.68 21.06
CA TRP A 441 18.92 -9.48 20.27
C TRP A 441 19.57 -9.56 18.89
N THR A 442 20.75 -10.16 18.77
CA THR A 442 21.51 -10.22 17.52
C THR A 442 21.09 -11.36 16.60
N SER A 443 20.38 -12.37 17.11
CA SER A 443 20.00 -13.61 16.43
C SER A 443 19.19 -13.38 15.14
N VAL A 444 18.40 -12.31 15.10
CA VAL A 444 17.53 -11.95 13.95
C VAL A 444 18.04 -10.75 13.15
N SER A 445 19.34 -10.45 13.27
CA SER A 445 19.94 -9.30 12.57
C SER A 445 19.99 -9.54 11.06
N GLY A 446 19.51 -8.57 10.28
CA GLY A 446 19.51 -8.64 8.82
C GLY A 446 18.42 -9.54 8.22
N TRP A 447 17.44 -9.99 9.00
CA TRP A 447 16.35 -10.85 8.50
C TRP A 447 15.22 -10.07 7.82
N VAL A 448 15.17 -8.74 7.97
CA VAL A 448 14.05 -7.90 7.54
C VAL A 448 13.71 -8.02 6.05
N SER A 449 14.73 -8.09 5.19
CA SER A 449 14.59 -8.19 3.72
C SER A 449 14.87 -9.60 3.19
N ARG A 450 15.01 -10.60 4.06
CA ARG A 450 15.26 -11.98 3.64
C ARG A 450 13.96 -12.75 3.44
N GLY A 451 13.74 -13.23 2.23
CA GLY A 451 12.73 -14.24 1.95
C GLY A 451 13.04 -15.58 2.63
N GLY A 452 12.11 -16.53 2.54
CA GLY A 452 12.30 -17.86 3.10
C GLY A 452 11.95 -17.98 4.59
N ALA A 453 12.55 -18.96 5.24
CA ALA A 453 12.39 -19.29 6.65
C ALA A 453 13.75 -19.70 7.23
N GLU A 454 14.46 -18.79 7.88
CA GLU A 454 15.84 -18.99 8.41
C GLU A 454 15.88 -20.06 9.52
N MET A 455 14.84 -20.13 10.35
CA MET A 455 14.65 -21.23 11.31
C MET A 455 14.18 -22.54 10.65
N GLY A 456 13.99 -22.56 9.33
CA GLY A 456 13.34 -23.66 8.61
C GLY A 456 11.84 -23.72 8.87
N THR A 457 11.13 -24.44 8.01
CA THR A 457 9.69 -24.72 8.15
C THR A 457 9.38 -26.08 7.56
N SER A 458 8.37 -26.76 8.09
CA SER A 458 7.90 -28.05 7.60
C SER A 458 6.38 -28.11 7.67
N ARG A 459 5.77 -28.95 6.82
CA ARG A 459 4.32 -29.27 6.88
C ARG A 459 4.02 -30.37 7.91
N HIS A 460 5.00 -30.75 8.74
CA HIS A 460 4.84 -31.80 9.74
C HIS A 460 3.89 -31.34 10.84
N ILE A 461 2.93 -32.20 11.17
CA ILE A 461 1.97 -32.01 12.26
C ILE A 461 2.19 -33.16 13.24
N PRO A 462 2.48 -32.90 14.52
CA PRO A 462 2.69 -33.94 15.52
C PRO A 462 1.48 -34.88 15.60
N ALA A 463 1.72 -36.17 15.41
CA ALA A 463 0.68 -37.17 15.65
C ALA A 463 0.49 -37.38 17.15
N GLN A 464 -0.62 -38.00 17.56
CA GLN A 464 -0.96 -38.18 18.98
C GLN A 464 0.12 -38.91 19.78
N ARG A 465 0.88 -39.82 19.14
CA ARG A 465 2.01 -40.54 19.76
C ARG A 465 3.22 -39.64 20.03
N ASP A 466 3.39 -38.59 19.23
CA ASP A 466 4.54 -37.69 19.25
C ASP A 466 4.31 -36.50 20.20
N LEU A 467 3.05 -36.25 20.60
CA LEU A 467 2.69 -35.21 21.58
C LEU A 467 3.38 -35.36 22.94
N TYR A 468 3.73 -36.59 23.34
CA TYR A 468 4.52 -36.79 24.55
C TYR A 468 5.91 -36.15 24.44
N ALA A 469 6.56 -36.27 23.26
CA ALA A 469 7.86 -35.64 23.02
C ALA A 469 7.73 -34.12 23.06
N VAL A 470 6.72 -33.56 22.38
CA VAL A 470 6.42 -32.12 22.42
C VAL A 470 6.21 -31.63 23.85
N ALA A 471 5.30 -32.27 24.60
CA ALA A 471 5.00 -31.90 25.99
C ALA A 471 6.23 -31.99 26.91
N LYS A 472 7.08 -33.01 26.69
CA LYS A 472 8.36 -33.15 27.41
C LYS A 472 9.28 -31.97 27.14
N GLN A 473 9.39 -31.52 25.89
CA GLN A 473 10.27 -30.40 25.54
C GLN A 473 9.74 -29.05 26.04
N LEU A 474 8.43 -28.83 25.96
CA LEU A 474 7.81 -27.63 26.55
C LEU A 474 8.04 -27.58 28.06
N SER A 475 7.94 -28.72 28.75
CA SER A 475 8.20 -28.81 30.19
C SER A 475 9.68 -28.62 30.54
N SER A 476 10.58 -29.28 29.80
CA SER A 476 12.03 -29.23 30.05
C SER A 476 12.58 -27.82 29.88
N GLN A 477 12.05 -27.08 28.91
CA GLN A 477 12.38 -25.68 28.66
C GLN A 477 11.48 -24.72 29.43
N SER A 478 10.52 -25.19 30.24
CA SER A 478 9.56 -24.36 30.97
C SER A 478 8.91 -23.29 30.09
N ILE A 479 8.42 -23.66 28.92
CA ILE A 479 7.78 -22.73 27.99
C ILE A 479 6.41 -22.31 28.53
N ASP A 480 6.16 -21.00 28.56
CA ASP A 480 4.93 -20.40 29.08
C ASP A 480 3.92 -20.06 27.99
N ALA A 481 4.38 -19.82 26.75
CA ALA A 481 3.54 -19.44 25.62
C ALA A 481 4.19 -19.84 24.28
N MET A 482 3.38 -19.96 23.23
CA MET A 482 3.82 -20.35 21.90
C MET A 482 3.27 -19.42 20.80
N ILE A 483 4.11 -19.05 19.84
CA ILE A 483 3.72 -18.36 18.61
C ILE A 483 4.04 -19.25 17.41
N ILE A 484 3.03 -19.55 16.61
CA ILE A 484 3.14 -20.36 15.39
C ILE A 484 2.94 -19.42 14.21
N ILE A 485 3.99 -19.20 13.41
CA ILE A 485 3.92 -18.40 12.18
C ILE A 485 3.81 -19.38 11.01
N GLY A 486 2.67 -19.39 10.32
CA GLY A 486 2.48 -20.47 9.35
C GLY A 486 1.15 -20.58 8.66
N GLY A 487 1.07 -21.64 7.86
CA GLY A 487 -0.09 -22.02 7.07
C GLY A 487 -1.11 -22.86 7.84
N TRP A 488 -1.94 -23.58 7.07
CA TRP A 488 -3.02 -24.42 7.58
C TRP A 488 -2.50 -25.52 8.53
N ASP A 489 -1.32 -26.07 8.23
CA ASP A 489 -0.65 -27.08 9.04
C ASP A 489 -0.42 -26.59 10.49
N GLY A 490 -0.09 -25.31 10.66
CA GLY A 490 0.09 -24.69 11.97
C GLY A 490 -1.20 -24.56 12.76
N TYR A 491 -2.32 -24.25 12.09
CA TYR A 491 -3.65 -24.19 12.70
C TYR A 491 -4.09 -25.57 13.19
N VAL A 492 -3.91 -26.60 12.35
CA VAL A 492 -4.24 -27.98 12.71
C VAL A 492 -3.40 -28.47 13.89
N ALA A 493 -2.10 -28.14 13.91
CA ALA A 493 -1.24 -28.47 15.04
C ALA A 493 -1.68 -27.77 16.33
N ALA A 494 -1.99 -26.47 16.28
CA ALA A 494 -2.51 -25.73 17.44
C ALA A 494 -3.82 -26.33 17.96
N GLN A 495 -4.74 -26.70 17.07
CA GLN A 495 -6.00 -27.36 17.42
C GLN A 495 -5.77 -28.73 18.09
N SER A 496 -4.84 -29.53 17.56
CA SER A 496 -4.44 -30.81 18.15
C SER A 496 -3.98 -30.63 19.60
N PHE A 497 -3.18 -29.60 19.88
CA PHE A 497 -2.68 -29.33 21.23
C PHE A 497 -3.79 -28.91 22.19
N LEU A 498 -4.72 -28.07 21.71
CA LEU A 498 -5.89 -27.66 22.50
C LEU A 498 -6.77 -28.86 22.89
N ASN A 499 -6.96 -29.82 21.99
CA ASN A 499 -7.76 -31.01 22.24
C ASN A 499 -7.10 -31.97 23.25
N GLU A 500 -5.77 -32.01 23.30
CA GLU A 500 -4.99 -32.96 24.11
C GLU A 500 -4.44 -32.36 25.42
N ARG A 501 -4.79 -31.10 25.72
CA ARG A 501 -4.32 -30.37 26.92
C ARG A 501 -4.75 -30.97 28.27
N GLU A 502 -5.80 -31.80 28.27
CA GLU A 502 -6.21 -32.54 29.47
C GLU A 502 -5.27 -33.70 29.77
N LYS A 503 -4.76 -34.35 28.71
CA LYS A 503 -3.84 -35.47 28.81
C LYS A 503 -2.40 -35.02 29.04
N TYR A 504 -2.01 -33.89 28.47
CA TYR A 504 -0.67 -33.32 28.61
C TYR A 504 -0.76 -31.90 29.18
N PRO A 505 -0.61 -31.73 30.52
CA PRO A 505 -0.71 -30.42 31.17
C PRO A 505 0.27 -29.37 30.63
N ALA A 506 1.42 -29.79 30.09
CA ALA A 506 2.40 -28.91 29.45
C ALA A 506 1.88 -28.19 28.19
N LEU A 507 0.80 -28.68 27.58
CA LEU A 507 0.12 -28.04 26.45
C LEU A 507 -0.87 -26.96 26.91
N ARG A 508 -1.07 -26.75 28.22
CA ARG A 508 -1.96 -25.71 28.78
C ARG A 508 -1.30 -24.33 28.78
N ILE A 509 -0.67 -23.98 27.67
CA ILE A 509 -0.04 -22.67 27.43
C ILE A 509 -0.86 -21.88 26.40
N PRO A 510 -0.82 -20.54 26.41
CA PRO A 510 -1.40 -19.74 25.33
C PRO A 510 -0.67 -20.02 24.02
N ILE A 511 -1.44 -20.25 22.95
CA ILE A 511 -0.93 -20.46 21.59
C ILE A 511 -1.53 -19.37 20.70
N VAL A 512 -0.68 -18.64 20.00
CA VAL A 512 -1.08 -17.64 18.99
C VAL A 512 -0.63 -18.11 17.62
N CYS A 513 -1.55 -18.16 16.67
CA CYS A 513 -1.25 -18.43 15.27
C CYS A 513 -1.15 -17.11 14.50
N VAL A 514 -0.03 -16.88 13.83
CA VAL A 514 0.21 -15.76 12.91
C VAL A 514 0.06 -16.30 11.48
N PRO A 515 -1.00 -15.92 10.75
CA PRO A 515 -1.30 -16.47 9.43
C PRO A 515 -0.20 -16.10 8.41
N ALA A 516 0.51 -17.10 7.88
CA ALA A 516 1.56 -16.92 6.88
C ALA A 516 1.44 -17.99 5.78
N THR A 517 0.98 -17.55 4.60
CA THR A 517 0.79 -18.36 3.41
C THR A 517 0.61 -17.46 2.21
N ILE A 518 1.02 -17.91 1.02
CA ILE A 518 0.75 -17.18 -0.22
C ILE A 518 -0.71 -17.31 -0.65
N SER A 519 -1.38 -18.39 -0.27
CA SER A 519 -2.72 -18.74 -0.76
C SER A 519 -3.84 -17.93 -0.12
N ASN A 520 -3.57 -17.23 0.99
CA ASN A 520 -4.58 -16.53 1.78
C ASN A 520 -5.80 -17.41 2.15
N ASN A 521 -5.53 -18.66 2.53
CA ASN A 521 -6.54 -19.69 2.77
C ASN A 521 -6.77 -19.99 4.25
N LEU A 522 -6.45 -19.03 5.14
CA LEU A 522 -6.49 -19.21 6.59
C LEU A 522 -7.68 -18.46 7.19
N PRO A 523 -8.58 -19.15 7.91
CA PRO A 523 -9.67 -18.49 8.61
C PRO A 523 -9.17 -17.48 9.65
N GLY A 524 -9.92 -16.39 9.81
CA GLY A 524 -9.68 -15.37 10.84
C GLY A 524 -8.79 -14.20 10.40
N THR A 525 -8.30 -14.18 9.16
CA THR A 525 -7.67 -13.01 8.55
C THR A 525 -8.16 -12.80 7.12
N GLU A 526 -8.21 -11.55 6.67
CA GLU A 526 -8.49 -11.20 5.27
C GLU A 526 -7.24 -11.25 4.40
N VAL A 527 -6.05 -11.09 5.01
CA VAL A 527 -4.76 -11.13 4.31
C VAL A 527 -3.73 -11.87 5.17
N SER A 528 -3.14 -12.93 4.63
CA SER A 528 -2.02 -13.65 5.24
C SER A 528 -0.67 -13.07 4.83
N ILE A 529 0.33 -13.22 5.70
CA ILE A 529 1.72 -12.85 5.40
C ILE A 529 2.20 -13.63 4.17
N GLY A 530 2.72 -12.91 3.18
CA GLY A 530 3.25 -13.44 1.93
C GLY A 530 2.28 -13.42 0.74
N ALA A 531 0.99 -13.19 0.96
CA ALA A 531 -0.01 -13.13 -0.11
C ALA A 531 0.26 -11.97 -1.09
N ASP A 532 0.54 -10.77 -0.58
CA ASP A 532 0.85 -9.61 -1.42
C ASP A 532 2.14 -9.79 -2.25
N THR A 533 3.19 -10.36 -1.65
CA THR A 533 4.44 -10.64 -2.38
C THR A 533 4.21 -11.64 -3.52
N ALA A 534 3.42 -12.70 -3.27
CA ALA A 534 3.06 -13.66 -4.29
C ALA A 534 2.24 -13.00 -5.42
N LEU A 535 1.28 -12.17 -5.05
CA LEU A 535 0.42 -11.45 -5.98
C LEU A 535 1.23 -10.50 -6.89
N ASN A 536 2.15 -9.71 -6.33
CA ASN A 536 3.06 -8.87 -7.10
C ASN A 536 3.94 -9.70 -8.05
N SER A 537 4.43 -10.87 -7.62
CA SER A 537 5.19 -11.78 -8.48
C SER A 537 4.36 -12.29 -9.66
N ILE A 538 3.10 -12.69 -9.42
CA ILE A 538 2.17 -13.12 -10.47
C ILE A 538 1.95 -11.98 -11.46
N VAL A 539 1.58 -10.79 -10.99
CA VAL A 539 1.26 -9.63 -11.83
C VAL A 539 2.46 -9.22 -12.68
N GLN A 540 3.67 -9.17 -12.11
CA GLN A 540 4.89 -8.87 -12.87
C GLN A 540 5.19 -9.90 -13.96
N ASN A 541 4.97 -11.18 -13.70
CA ASN A 541 5.16 -12.22 -14.71
C ASN A 541 4.08 -12.17 -15.79
N VAL A 542 2.83 -11.92 -15.42
CA VAL A 542 1.72 -11.73 -16.35
C VAL A 542 1.97 -10.53 -17.26
N ASP A 543 2.43 -9.39 -16.73
CA ASP A 543 2.76 -8.22 -17.55
C ASP A 543 3.83 -8.54 -18.62
N LYS A 544 4.90 -9.25 -18.25
CA LYS A 544 5.93 -9.72 -19.20
C LYS A 544 5.35 -10.63 -20.29
N ILE A 545 4.43 -11.53 -19.92
CA ILE A 545 3.74 -12.42 -20.86
C ILE A 545 2.84 -11.61 -21.81
N LYS A 546 2.10 -10.62 -21.29
CA LYS A 546 1.22 -9.75 -22.07
C LYS A 546 1.98 -8.95 -23.11
N GLU A 547 3.14 -8.40 -22.77
CA GLU A 547 4.01 -7.69 -23.72
C GLU A 547 4.40 -8.58 -24.91
N SER A 548 4.72 -9.86 -24.66
CA SER A 548 5.00 -10.83 -25.72
C SER A 548 3.77 -11.15 -26.59
N ALA A 549 2.59 -11.18 -25.97
CA ALA A 549 1.33 -11.58 -26.62
C ALA A 549 0.81 -10.53 -27.62
N VAL A 550 0.89 -9.24 -27.26
CA VAL A 550 0.38 -8.12 -28.09
C VAL A 550 1.02 -8.11 -29.47
N ALA A 551 2.26 -8.60 -29.60
CA ALA A 551 2.96 -8.70 -30.88
C ALA A 551 2.40 -9.78 -31.82
N ASN A 552 1.67 -10.79 -31.31
CA ASN A 552 1.37 -12.01 -32.05
C ASN A 552 -0.11 -12.46 -32.05
N ARG A 553 -1.06 -11.63 -31.56
CA ARG A 553 -2.50 -11.98 -31.44
C ARG A 553 -2.72 -13.33 -30.74
N ARG A 554 -2.27 -13.45 -29.49
CA ARG A 554 -2.28 -14.72 -28.74
C ARG A 554 -3.19 -14.68 -27.51
N CYS A 555 -3.69 -15.85 -27.15
CA CYS A 555 -4.33 -16.10 -25.87
C CYS A 555 -3.36 -16.82 -24.93
N PHE A 556 -3.32 -16.42 -23.67
CA PHE A 556 -2.59 -17.10 -22.60
C PHE A 556 -3.55 -17.58 -21.52
N VAL A 557 -3.31 -18.80 -21.04
CA VAL A 557 -3.91 -19.33 -19.81
C VAL A 557 -2.79 -19.39 -18.79
N VAL A 558 -2.89 -18.58 -17.74
CA VAL A 558 -1.88 -18.49 -16.67
C VAL A 558 -2.43 -19.23 -15.46
N GLU A 559 -1.79 -20.36 -15.14
CA GLU A 559 -2.07 -21.10 -13.91
C GLU A 559 -1.37 -20.45 -12.73
N VAL A 560 -2.11 -20.16 -11.67
CA VAL A 560 -1.60 -19.58 -10.43
C VAL A 560 -1.73 -20.57 -9.27
N MET A 561 -0.94 -20.35 -8.22
CA MET A 561 -1.07 -21.11 -6.97
C MET A 561 -2.31 -20.63 -6.19
N GLY A 562 -2.65 -21.33 -5.11
CA GLY A 562 -3.81 -20.99 -4.26
C GLY A 562 -4.46 -22.21 -3.61
N GLY A 563 -4.24 -23.40 -4.20
CA GLY A 563 -4.94 -24.60 -3.78
C GLY A 563 -6.43 -24.45 -4.06
N ASP A 564 -7.27 -24.73 -3.06
CA ASP A 564 -8.72 -24.59 -3.15
C ASP A 564 -9.22 -23.16 -2.84
N CYS A 565 -8.31 -22.19 -2.70
CA CYS A 565 -8.63 -20.78 -2.50
C CYS A 565 -8.28 -19.98 -3.78
N GLY A 566 -9.30 -19.43 -4.42
CA GLY A 566 -9.20 -18.63 -5.64
C GLY A 566 -8.69 -17.21 -5.42
N TYR A 567 -8.27 -16.82 -4.21
CA TYR A 567 -7.79 -15.47 -3.90
C TYR A 567 -6.71 -14.99 -4.87
N LEU A 568 -5.63 -15.76 -5.06
CA LEU A 568 -4.55 -15.36 -5.96
C LEU A 568 -5.03 -15.24 -7.42
N ALA A 569 -5.91 -16.13 -7.86
CA ALA A 569 -6.48 -16.10 -9.21
C ALA A 569 -7.36 -14.85 -9.42
N LEU A 570 -8.29 -14.59 -8.50
CA LEU A 570 -9.20 -13.44 -8.54
C LEU A 570 -8.43 -12.12 -8.51
N MET A 571 -7.56 -11.95 -7.51
CA MET A 571 -6.87 -10.68 -7.30
C MET A 571 -5.87 -10.40 -8.43
N SER A 572 -5.15 -11.43 -8.92
CA SER A 572 -4.26 -11.25 -10.07
C SER A 572 -5.04 -11.00 -11.36
N GLY A 573 -6.24 -11.56 -11.50
CA GLY A 573 -7.12 -11.31 -12.64
C GLY A 573 -7.56 -9.86 -12.72
N ILE A 574 -7.96 -9.29 -11.58
CA ILE A 574 -8.29 -7.86 -11.46
C ILE A 574 -7.06 -7.00 -11.78
N ALA A 575 -5.92 -7.28 -11.13
CA ALA A 575 -4.69 -6.50 -11.29
C ALA A 575 -4.08 -6.56 -12.71
N ALA A 576 -4.23 -7.69 -13.40
CA ALA A 576 -3.77 -7.88 -14.76
C ALA A 576 -4.79 -7.42 -15.81
N GLY A 577 -6.06 -7.23 -15.42
CA GLY A 577 -7.17 -6.98 -16.33
C GLY A 577 -7.44 -8.18 -17.24
N ALA A 578 -7.44 -9.39 -16.66
CA ALA A 578 -7.76 -10.63 -17.36
C ALA A 578 -9.21 -10.63 -17.87
N GLU A 579 -9.43 -11.28 -19.00
CA GLU A 579 -10.76 -11.46 -19.60
C GLU A 579 -11.61 -12.45 -18.81
N ARG A 580 -10.98 -13.50 -18.29
CA ARG A 580 -11.64 -14.53 -17.51
C ARG A 580 -10.74 -15.01 -16.39
N VAL A 581 -11.35 -15.27 -15.23
CA VAL A 581 -10.70 -15.92 -14.10
C VAL A 581 -11.50 -17.17 -13.78
N TYR A 582 -10.82 -18.31 -13.69
CA TYR A 582 -11.41 -19.56 -13.23
C TYR A 582 -11.06 -19.76 -11.77
N LEU A 583 -12.08 -19.95 -10.93
CA LEU A 583 -11.93 -20.07 -9.49
C LEU A 583 -12.24 -21.50 -9.05
N PRO A 584 -11.48 -22.08 -8.11
CA PRO A 584 -11.84 -23.34 -7.45
C PRO A 584 -13.27 -23.34 -6.89
N GLU A 585 -13.73 -22.19 -6.39
CA GLU A 585 -15.03 -21.99 -5.75
C GLU A 585 -16.21 -22.05 -6.74
N GLU A 586 -15.99 -21.69 -8.00
CA GLU A 586 -17.02 -21.75 -9.05
C GLU A 586 -16.98 -23.05 -9.86
N GLY A 587 -15.79 -23.67 -9.95
CA GLY A 587 -15.52 -24.76 -10.88
C GLY A 587 -15.59 -24.31 -12.35
N VAL A 588 -15.41 -25.27 -13.28
CA VAL A 588 -15.48 -25.00 -14.72
C VAL A 588 -16.35 -26.04 -15.40
N THR A 589 -17.43 -25.59 -16.05
CA THR A 589 -18.28 -26.45 -16.89
C THR A 589 -17.86 -26.35 -18.35
N LEU A 590 -18.09 -27.41 -19.14
CA LEU A 590 -17.80 -27.39 -20.57
C LEU A 590 -18.59 -26.30 -21.31
N ALA A 591 -19.83 -26.06 -20.90
CA ALA A 591 -20.68 -25.04 -21.50
C ALA A 591 -20.14 -23.62 -21.24
N ALA A 592 -19.70 -23.32 -20.01
CA ALA A 592 -19.07 -22.04 -19.68
C ALA A 592 -17.77 -21.84 -20.48
N LEU A 593 -16.93 -22.87 -20.56
CA LEU A 593 -15.69 -22.80 -21.35
C LEU A 593 -15.96 -22.56 -22.84
N GLN A 594 -16.98 -23.22 -23.42
CA GLN A 594 -17.38 -22.98 -24.81
C GLN A 594 -17.84 -21.54 -25.04
N HIS A 595 -18.58 -20.98 -24.08
CA HIS A 595 -19.00 -19.58 -24.14
C HIS A 595 -17.81 -18.61 -24.08
N ASP A 596 -16.88 -18.82 -23.15
CA ASP A 596 -15.68 -18.00 -22.99
C ASP A 596 -14.79 -18.04 -24.26
N VAL A 597 -14.66 -19.22 -24.89
CA VAL A 597 -13.93 -19.37 -26.16
C VAL A 597 -14.64 -18.62 -27.30
N GLN A 598 -15.97 -18.69 -27.37
CA GLN A 598 -16.74 -17.99 -28.40
C GLN A 598 -16.60 -16.47 -28.27
N LEU A 599 -16.67 -15.94 -27.05
CA LEU A 599 -16.43 -14.52 -26.76
C LEU A 599 -15.03 -14.09 -27.22
N LEU A 600 -13.99 -14.86 -26.89
CA LEU A 600 -12.64 -14.54 -27.36
C LEU A 600 -12.54 -14.56 -28.89
N ILE A 601 -13.16 -15.52 -29.57
CA ILE A 601 -13.15 -15.56 -31.04
C ILE A 601 -13.77 -14.28 -31.62
N GLU A 602 -14.86 -13.79 -31.05
CA GLU A 602 -15.52 -12.55 -31.46
C GLU A 602 -14.64 -11.33 -31.19
N GLU A 603 -14.08 -11.23 -29.98
CA GLU A 603 -13.18 -10.14 -29.64
C GLU A 603 -11.91 -10.10 -30.52
N PHE A 604 -11.32 -11.27 -30.82
CA PHE A 604 -10.18 -11.34 -31.73
C PHE A 604 -10.55 -10.93 -33.16
N LYS A 605 -11.78 -11.17 -33.63
CA LYS A 605 -12.25 -10.64 -34.92
C LYS A 605 -12.34 -9.12 -34.90
N ASP A 606 -12.75 -8.53 -33.77
CA ASP A 606 -12.83 -7.09 -33.55
C ASP A 606 -11.49 -6.43 -33.19
N ASN A 607 -10.40 -6.92 -33.80
CA ASN A 607 -9.03 -6.40 -33.66
C ASN A 607 -8.41 -6.47 -32.25
N LYS A 608 -8.98 -7.23 -31.31
CA LYS A 608 -8.29 -7.53 -30.06
C LYS A 608 -6.99 -8.28 -30.34
N ARG A 609 -5.94 -7.92 -29.59
CA ARG A 609 -4.57 -8.41 -29.80
C ARG A 609 -4.07 -9.39 -28.72
N LEU A 610 -4.80 -9.53 -27.63
CA LEU A 610 -4.43 -10.36 -26.49
C LEU A 610 -5.69 -10.93 -25.85
N GLY A 611 -5.65 -12.20 -25.47
CA GLY A 611 -6.56 -12.81 -24.50
C GLY A 611 -5.74 -13.33 -23.32
N LEU A 612 -6.19 -13.07 -22.10
CA LEU A 612 -5.58 -13.49 -20.85
C LEU A 612 -6.66 -14.13 -19.98
N MET A 613 -6.47 -15.42 -19.72
CA MET A 613 -7.21 -16.16 -18.73
C MET A 613 -6.30 -16.46 -17.54
N ILE A 614 -6.82 -16.30 -16.33
CA ILE A 614 -6.15 -16.74 -15.10
C ILE A 614 -6.90 -17.94 -14.55
N ARG A 615 -6.17 -18.96 -14.11
CA ARG A 615 -6.70 -20.21 -13.59
C ARG A 615 -6.03 -20.58 -12.28
#